data_AF-A0A4Q3Y4K8-F1
#
_entry.id   AF-A0A4Q3Y4K8-F1
#
_cell.length_a   1.000
_cell.length_b   1.000
_cell.length_c   1.000
_cell.angle_alpha   90.00
_cell.angle_beta   90.00
_cell.angle_gamma   90.00
#
_symmetry.space_group_name_H-M   'P 1'
#
loop_
_entity.id
_entity.type
_entity.pdbx_description
1 polymer ?
#
loop_
_entity_poly.entity_id
_entity_poly.type
_entity_poly.pdbx_seq_one_letter_code
_entity_poly.pdbx_strand_id
1 'polypeptide(L)'
;PVDVGAVLEAMAAMKSDHGGNYKSSIVDLLKLLDLDSNLTARKELGDELGVDAGADGSAEQNIALHRAVMEKLAENGGVVPDSLRQ
;
A
#
# COMPACT_ATOMS: atom_id res chain seq x y z
N PRO A 1 -5.32 -8.59 18.39
CA PRO A 1 -5.48 -8.12 16.99
C PRO A 1 -4.94 -6.70 16.87
N VAL A 2 -3.95 -6.47 16.00
CA VAL A 2 -3.50 -5.11 15.73
C VAL A 2 -4.51 -4.43 14.81
N ASP A 3 -4.94 -3.23 15.16
CA ASP A 3 -5.80 -2.41 14.32
C ASP A 3 -4.93 -1.65 13.31
N VAL A 4 -4.79 -2.22 12.11
CA VAL A 4 -4.04 -1.61 10.99
C VAL A 4 -4.62 -0.24 10.63
N GLY A 5 -5.94 -0.07 10.74
CA GLY A 5 -6.59 1.21 10.47
C GLY A 5 -6.09 2.29 11.42
N ALA A 6 -6.04 2.01 12.72
CA ALA A 6 -5.52 2.93 13.72
C ALA A 6 -4.03 3.27 13.49
N VAL A 7 -3.21 2.30 13.07
CA VAL A 7 -1.79 2.53 12.75
C VAL A 7 -1.64 3.45 11.54
N LEU A 8 -2.37 3.17 10.45
CA LEU A 8 -2.34 4.01 9.25
C LEU A 8 -2.89 5.42 9.52
N GLU A 9 -3.94 5.55 10.35
CA GLU A 9 -4.47 6.85 10.76
C GLU A 9 -3.45 7.64 11.59
N ALA A 10 -2.73 6.98 12.50
CA ALA A 10 -1.65 7.62 13.25
C ALA A 10 -0.50 8.07 12.34
N MET A 11 -0.08 7.23 11.38
CA MET A 11 0.93 7.60 10.38
C MET A 11 0.45 8.77 9.52
N ALA A 12 -0.81 8.74 9.08
CA ALA A 12 -1.40 9.77 8.25
C ALA A 12 -1.43 11.12 8.98
N ALA A 13 -1.78 11.11 10.27
CA ALA A 13 -1.75 12.31 11.11
C ALA A 13 -0.34 12.93 11.27
N MET A 14 0.73 12.15 11.08
CA MET A 14 2.11 12.63 11.13
C MET A 14 2.61 13.18 9.78
N LYS A 15 1.95 12.85 8.66
CA LYS A 15 2.31 13.36 7.33
C LYS A 15 1.65 14.72 7.08
N SER A 16 2.36 15.60 6.36
CA SER A 16 1.88 16.97 6.07
C SER A 16 0.64 17.02 5.18
N ASP A 17 0.41 15.99 4.36
CA ASP A 17 -0.73 15.85 3.46
C ASP A 17 -1.84 14.95 4.06
N HIS A 18 -1.75 14.62 5.35
CA HIS A 18 -2.65 13.70 6.04
C HIS A 18 -2.76 12.31 5.38
N GLY A 19 -1.71 11.85 4.70
CA GLY A 19 -1.70 10.58 3.98
C GLY A 19 -2.51 10.58 2.69
N GLY A 20 -2.91 11.75 2.17
CA GLY A 20 -3.65 11.88 0.92
C GLY A 20 -4.92 11.02 0.90
N ASN A 21 -5.11 10.25 -0.18
CA ASN A 21 -6.24 9.32 -0.31
C ASN A 21 -5.81 7.85 -0.09
N TYR A 22 -4.93 7.57 0.89
CA TYR A 22 -4.40 6.22 1.13
C TYR A 22 -5.46 5.14 1.32
N LYS A 23 -6.69 5.49 1.73
CA LYS A 23 -7.79 4.53 1.91
C LYS A 23 -8.30 3.92 0.59
N SER A 24 -8.07 4.61 -0.54
CA SER A 24 -8.55 4.17 -1.86
C SER A 24 -7.46 4.15 -2.94
N SER A 25 -6.36 4.88 -2.73
CA SER A 25 -5.28 5.07 -3.69
C SER A 25 -4.06 4.26 -3.26
N ILE A 26 -3.65 3.29 -4.08
CA ILE A 26 -2.38 2.58 -3.87
C ILE A 26 -1.19 3.55 -3.84
N VAL A 27 -1.22 4.59 -4.67
CA VAL A 27 -0.11 5.57 -4.75
C VAL A 27 0.04 6.31 -3.42
N ASP A 28 -1.07 6.77 -2.84
CA ASP A 28 -1.01 7.50 -1.58
C ASP A 28 -0.77 6.56 -0.39
N LEU A 29 -1.24 5.32 -0.46
CA LEU A 29 -0.87 4.29 0.50
C LEU A 29 0.63 4.05 0.51
N LEU A 30 1.25 3.81 -0.65
CA LEU A 30 2.70 3.59 -0.72
C LEU A 30 3.48 4.81 -0.19
N LYS A 31 3.08 6.03 -0.55
CA LYS A 31 3.70 7.25 0.03
C LYS A 31 3.53 7.35 1.54
N LEU A 32 2.36 7.00 2.06
CA LEU A 32 2.10 7.00 3.51
C LEU A 32 3.08 6.07 4.23
N LEU A 33 3.35 4.91 3.64
CA LEU A 33 4.29 3.89 4.14
C LEU A 33 5.76 4.20 3.84
N ASP A 34 6.06 5.35 3.21
CA ASP A 34 7.38 5.75 2.73
C ASP A 34 8.00 4.75 1.71
N LEU A 35 7.16 4.21 0.83
CA LEU A 35 7.51 3.31 -0.27
C LEU A 35 7.46 4.03 -1.62
N ASP A 36 8.20 3.51 -2.61
CA ASP A 36 8.12 4.03 -3.98
C ASP A 36 6.72 3.76 -4.57
N SER A 37 6.09 4.81 -5.09
CA SER A 37 4.72 4.78 -5.62
C SER A 37 4.66 4.85 -7.15
N ASN A 38 5.82 4.82 -7.82
CA ASN A 38 5.91 4.88 -9.26
C ASN A 38 5.31 3.63 -9.94
N LEU A 39 5.16 3.67 -11.27
CA LEU A 39 4.55 2.56 -12.01
C LEU A 39 5.39 1.27 -11.94
N THR A 40 6.72 1.37 -12.01
CA THR A 40 7.63 0.22 -11.93
C THR A 40 7.53 -0.45 -10.57
N ALA A 41 7.61 0.30 -9.47
CA ALA A 41 7.50 -0.23 -8.12
C ALA A 41 6.16 -0.95 -7.90
N ARG A 42 5.05 -0.39 -8.42
CA ARG A 42 3.73 -1.05 -8.35
C ARG A 42 3.66 -2.35 -9.14
N LYS A 43 4.32 -2.43 -10.30
CA LYS A 43 4.39 -3.67 -11.08
C LYS A 43 5.14 -4.75 -10.31
N GLU A 44 6.34 -4.42 -9.83
CA GLU A 44 7.19 -5.35 -9.07
C GLU A 44 6.49 -5.82 -7.79
N LEU A 45 5.81 -4.92 -7.10
CA LEU A 45 5.02 -5.27 -5.92
C LEU A 45 3.80 -6.13 -6.28
N GLY A 46 3.17 -5.88 -7.43
CA GLY A 46 2.12 -6.73 -7.96
C GLY A 46 2.61 -8.15 -8.21
N ASP A 47 3.78 -8.30 -8.83
CA ASP A 47 4.39 -9.60 -9.10
C ASP A 47 4.76 -10.33 -7.80
N GLU A 48 5.35 -9.64 -6.82
CA GLU A 48 5.73 -10.23 -5.53
C GLU A 48 4.52 -10.67 -4.71
N LEU A 49 3.45 -9.87 -4.72
CA LEU A 49 2.21 -10.16 -3.99
C LEU A 49 1.26 -11.07 -4.79
N GLY A 50 1.61 -11.48 -6.01
CA GLY A 50 0.78 -12.34 -6.86
C GLY A 50 -0.51 -11.68 -7.34
N VAL A 51 -0.49 -10.36 -7.55
CA VAL A 51 -1.64 -9.56 -8.02
C VAL A 51 -1.69 -9.56 -9.54
N ASP A 52 -2.44 -10.52 -10.10
CA ASP A 52 -2.74 -10.60 -11.53
C ASP A 52 -4.14 -10.04 -11.83
N ALA A 53 -4.25 -8.71 -11.86
CA ALA A 53 -5.52 -8.02 -12.10
C ALA A 53 -5.34 -6.85 -13.07
N GLY A 54 -5.96 -6.94 -14.25
CA GLY A 54 -5.93 -5.89 -15.26
C GLY A 54 -4.54 -5.63 -15.83
N ALA A 55 -4.41 -4.57 -16.62
CA ALA A 55 -3.12 -4.13 -17.16
C ALA A 55 -2.32 -3.32 -16.13
N ASP A 56 -1.01 -3.24 -16.31
CA ASP A 56 -0.17 -2.44 -15.44
C ASP A 56 -0.57 -0.96 -15.39
N GLY A 57 -0.71 -0.43 -14.19
CA GLY A 57 -1.16 0.93 -13.92
C GLY A 57 -2.67 1.13 -14.08
N SER A 58 -3.42 0.11 -14.51
CA SER A 58 -4.88 0.19 -14.64
C SER A 58 -5.55 0.40 -13.28
N ALA A 59 -6.79 0.90 -13.32
CA ALA A 59 -7.60 1.06 -12.11
C ALA A 59 -7.83 -0.29 -11.41
N GLU A 60 -8.02 -1.36 -12.18
CA GLU A 60 -8.22 -2.72 -11.67
C GLU A 60 -6.99 -3.22 -10.92
N GLN A 61 -5.79 -3.08 -11.51
CA GLN A 61 -4.54 -3.44 -10.84
C GLN A 61 -4.36 -2.63 -9.55
N ASN A 62 -4.59 -1.31 -9.61
CA ASN A 62 -4.40 -0.44 -8.45
C ASN A 62 -5.31 -0.81 -7.27
N ILE A 63 -6.56 -1.16 -7.55
CA ILE A 63 -7.51 -1.60 -6.52
C ILE A 63 -7.09 -2.95 -5.94
N ALA A 64 -6.68 -3.90 -6.77
CA ALA A 64 -6.23 -5.21 -6.31
C ALA A 64 -4.93 -5.11 -5.49
N LEU A 65 -3.96 -4.33 -5.97
CA LEU A 65 -2.69 -4.10 -5.30
C LEU A 65 -2.87 -3.38 -3.96
N HIS A 66 -3.75 -2.37 -3.90
CA HIS A 66 -4.11 -1.71 -2.65
C HIS A 66 -4.60 -2.69 -1.58
N ARG A 67 -5.50 -3.60 -1.97
CA ARG A 67 -6.02 -4.64 -1.07
C ARG A 67 -4.92 -5.59 -0.61
N ALA A 68 -4.07 -6.05 -1.53
CA ALA A 68 -2.96 -6.97 -1.20
C ALA A 68 -1.96 -6.34 -0.22
N VAL A 69 -1.62 -5.06 -0.40
CA VAL A 69 -0.75 -4.33 0.54
C VAL A 69 -1.42 -4.20 1.92
N MET A 70 -2.71 -3.87 1.97
CA MET A 70 -3.46 -3.77 3.23
C MET A 70 -3.52 -5.12 3.97
N GLU A 71 -3.74 -6.21 3.25
CA GLU A 71 -3.72 -7.57 3.79
C GLU A 71 -2.32 -7.91 4.33
N LYS A 72 -1.27 -7.59 3.57
CA LYS A 72 0.11 -7.84 3.99
C LYS A 72 0.47 -7.08 5.27
N LEU A 73 0.02 -5.84 5.41
CA LEU A 73 0.17 -5.07 6.64
C LEU A 73 -0.59 -5.71 7.81
N ALA A 74 -1.80 -6.22 7.58
CA ALA A 74 -2.57 -6.91 8.61
C ALA A 74 -1.89 -8.19 9.10
N GLU A 75 -1.32 -8.99 8.19
CA GLU A 75 -0.52 -10.17 8.55
C GLU A 75 0.68 -9.82 9.43
N ASN A 76 1.30 -8.65 9.20
CA ASN A 76 2.48 -8.18 9.92
C ASN A 76 2.13 -7.25 11.10
N GLY A 77 0.87 -7.24 11.55
CA GLY A 77 0.45 -6.47 12.71
C GLY A 77 0.58 -4.95 12.53
N GLY A 78 0.26 -4.44 11.35
CA GLY A 78 0.33 -3.01 11.02
C GLY A 78 1.75 -2.47 10.83
N VAL A 79 2.78 -3.33 10.90
CA VAL A 79 4.15 -2.96 10.59
C VAL A 79 4.40 -3.19 9.11
N VAL A 80 5.02 -2.22 8.45
CA VAL A 80 5.49 -2.37 7.06
C VAL A 80 6.66 -3.37 7.08
N PRO A 81 6.50 -4.59 6.51
CA PRO A 81 7.58 -5.55 6.44
C PRO A 81 8.62 -5.10 5.40
N ASP A 82 9.85 -5.56 5.56
CA ASP A 82 10.95 -5.22 4.64
C ASP A 82 10.70 -5.73 3.21
N SER A 83 9.88 -6.77 3.04
CA SER A 83 9.45 -7.23 1.72
C SER A 83 8.74 -6.13 0.91
N LEU A 84 8.06 -5.19 1.58
CA LEU A 84 7.43 -4.06 0.89
C LEU A 84 8.42 -2.90 0.57
N ARG A 85 9.61 -2.86 1.19
CA ARG A 85 10.57 -1.74 1.12
C ARG A 85 11.60 -1.86 -0.02
N GLN A 86 11.18 -2.42 -1.16
CA GLN A 86 12.06 -2.68 -2.30
C GLN A 86 12.77 -1.42 -2.82
#